data_AF-A0A7S0AC12-F1
#
_entry.id   AF-A0A7S0AC12-F1
#
_cell.length_a   1.000
_cell.length_b   1.000
_cell.length_c   1.000
_cell.angle_alpha   90.00
_cell.angle_beta   90.00
_cell.angle_gamma   90.00
#
_symmetry.space_group_name_H-M   'P 1'
#
loop_
_entity.id
_entity.type
_entity.pdbx_description
1 polymer ?
#
loop_
_entity_poly.entity_id
_entity_poly.type
_entity_poly.pdbx_seq_one_letter_code
_entity_poly.pdbx_strand_id
1 'polypeptide(L)'
;GDWQSRLSPILEEEGQRPEFDIHRYGDRIIQTVMEEMEQKKTLNSDLKLSAAGQSSPSNVVDFRSVTEGQESYEVCRLFLSSLMLCNSGNVALSHEHNGATVATPEQLKIELLQGQVDRPMETFLAPSITAEQENAMLVQ
;
A
#
# COMPACT_ATOMS: atom_id res chain seq x y z
N GLY A 1 0.05 -34.06 22.98
CA GLY A 1 -0.05 -34.79 21.70
C GLY A 1 0.90 -34.18 20.70
N ASP A 2 1.44 -34.94 19.75
CA ASP A 2 2.50 -34.52 18.82
C ASP A 2 2.21 -33.20 18.07
N TRP A 3 0.94 -32.93 17.77
CA TRP A 3 0.51 -31.67 17.15
C TRP A 3 0.73 -30.43 18.03
N GLN A 4 0.61 -30.54 19.36
CA GLN A 4 0.82 -29.42 20.29
C GLN A 4 2.29 -29.03 20.32
N SER A 5 3.18 -30.01 20.40
CA SER A 5 4.64 -29.79 20.40
C SER A 5 5.13 -29.12 19.12
N ARG A 6 4.46 -29.36 17.98
CA ARG A 6 4.77 -28.72 16.69
C ARG A 6 4.15 -27.32 16.55
N LEU A 7 2.98 -27.09 17.15
CA LEU A 7 2.24 -25.84 17.02
C LEU A 7 2.70 -24.77 18.02
N SER A 8 3.07 -25.15 19.24
CA SER A 8 3.56 -24.24 20.29
C SER A 8 4.66 -23.28 19.81
N PRO A 9 5.76 -23.74 19.17
CA PRO A 9 6.80 -22.82 18.71
C PRO A 9 6.31 -21.86 17.61
N ILE A 10 5.38 -22.29 16.74
CA ILE A 10 4.80 -21.44 15.70
C ILE A 10 3.93 -20.35 16.33
N LEU A 11 3.10 -20.70 17.33
CA LEU A 11 2.25 -19.73 18.01
C LEU A 11 3.06 -18.73 18.85
N GLU A 12 4.16 -19.18 19.45
CA GLU A 12 5.07 -18.29 20.18
C GLU A 12 5.76 -17.31 19.24
N GLU A 13 6.23 -17.77 18.07
CA GLU A 13 6.80 -16.92 17.01
C GLU A 13 5.77 -15.92 16.46
N GLU A 14 4.57 -16.37 16.08
CA GLU A 14 3.48 -15.49 15.62
C GLU A 14 3.06 -14.50 16.70
N GLY A 15 3.07 -14.91 17.97
CA GLY A 15 2.74 -14.06 19.12
C GLY A 15 3.75 -12.93 19.37
N GLN A 16 4.97 -13.02 18.84
CA GLN A 16 5.93 -11.92 18.87
C GLN A 16 5.67 -10.87 17.78
N ARG A 17 4.88 -11.19 16.76
CA ARG A 17 4.67 -10.29 15.61
C ARG A 17 3.76 -9.13 16.00
N PRO A 18 4.03 -7.91 15.50
CA PRO A 18 3.17 -6.76 15.77
C PRO A 18 1.78 -6.97 15.14
N GLU A 19 0.79 -6.30 15.72
CA GLU A 19 -0.57 -6.26 15.17
C GLU A 19 -0.56 -5.71 13.74
N PHE A 20 -1.37 -6.31 12.87
CA PHE A 20 -1.50 -5.89 11.49
C PHE A 20 -2.58 -4.82 11.36
N ASP A 21 -2.16 -3.59 11.08
CA ASP A 21 -3.05 -2.46 10.77
C ASP A 21 -2.99 -2.15 9.27
N ILE A 22 -4.02 -2.58 8.54
CA ILE A 22 -4.08 -2.44 7.08
C ILE A 22 -3.97 -0.98 6.60
N HIS A 23 -4.45 -0.03 7.40
CA HIS A 23 -4.44 1.38 7.05
C HIS A 23 -3.06 2.00 7.24
N ARG A 24 -2.41 1.68 8.37
CA ARG A 24 -1.03 2.12 8.63
C ARG A 24 -0.06 1.60 7.57
N TYR A 25 -0.23 0.35 7.13
CA TYR A 25 0.57 -0.19 6.02
C TYR A 25 0.23 0.49 4.70
N GLY A 26 -1.04 0.81 4.44
CA GLY A 26 -1.45 1.59 3.28
C GLY A 26 -0.77 2.96 3.22
N ASP A 27 -0.77 3.71 4.33
CA ASP A 27 -0.11 5.02 4.43
C ASP A 27 1.40 4.89 4.19
N ARG A 28 2.03 3.89 4.80
CA ARG A 28 3.46 3.59 4.61
C ARG A 28 3.79 3.34 3.13
N ILE A 29 2.99 2.54 2.43
CA ILE A 29 3.21 2.22 1.00
C ILE A 29 3.14 3.51 0.17
N ILE A 30 2.11 4.33 0.37
CA ILE A 30 1.96 5.59 -0.39
C ILE A 30 3.13 6.53 -0.10
N GLN A 31 3.51 6.69 1.17
CA GLN A 31 4.64 7.53 1.54
C GLN A 31 5.93 7.06 0.85
N THR A 32 6.25 5.77 0.91
CA THR A 32 7.44 5.21 0.26
C THR A 32 7.40 5.42 -1.26
N VAL A 33 6.25 5.18 -1.91
CA VAL A 33 6.12 5.41 -3.36
C VAL A 33 6.32 6.88 -3.71
N MET A 34 5.77 7.82 -2.93
CA MET A 34 5.95 9.26 -3.15
C MET A 34 7.41 9.69 -2.95
N GLU A 35 8.09 9.18 -1.93
CA GLU A 35 9.51 9.44 -1.67
C GLU A 35 10.40 8.92 -2.81
N GLU A 36 10.16 7.69 -3.28
CA GLU A 36 10.88 7.09 -4.41
C GLU A 36 10.68 7.88 -5.71
N MET A 37 9.48 8.41 -5.94
CA MET A 37 9.19 9.26 -7.10
C MET A 37 9.94 10.60 -7.04
N GLU A 38 10.02 11.24 -5.88
CA GLU A 38 10.75 12.51 -5.73
C GLU A 38 12.26 12.29 -5.88
N GLN A 39 12.81 11.20 -5.35
CA GLN A 39 14.21 10.82 -5.55
C GLN A 39 14.56 10.61 -7.04
N LYS A 40 13.69 9.91 -7.80
CA LYS A 40 13.89 9.73 -9.25
C LYS A 40 13.82 11.05 -10.01
N LYS A 41 13.07 12.03 -9.53
CA LYS A 41 12.93 13.35 -10.16
C LYS A 41 14.16 14.24 -9.94
N THR A 42 14.74 14.25 -8.73
CA THR A 42 15.96 15.02 -8.44
C THR A 42 17.14 14.50 -9.26
N LEU A 43 17.33 13.19 -9.34
CA LEU A 43 18.39 12.55 -10.14
C LEU A 43 18.28 12.83 -11.65
N ASN A 44 17.06 12.89 -12.19
CA ASN A 44 16.83 13.17 -13.61
C ASN A 44 16.90 14.67 -13.97
N SER A 45 16.97 15.56 -12.98
CA SER A 45 17.07 17.01 -13.21
C SER A 45 18.48 17.43 -13.68
N ASP A 46 19.52 16.70 -13.30
CA ASP A 46 20.92 16.96 -13.69
C ASP A 46 21.30 16.44 -15.10
N LEU A 47 20.45 15.58 -15.69
CA LEU A 47 20.69 14.94 -17.01
C LEU A 47 19.78 15.49 -18.14
N LYS A 48 18.95 16.51 -17.85
CA LYS A 48 17.89 17.01 -18.74
C LYS A 48 18.37 17.95 -19.86
N LEU A 49 19.49 17.63 -20.52
CA LEU A 49 19.95 18.28 -21.75
C LEU A 49 20.11 17.29 -22.91
N SER A 50 19.10 16.47 -23.20
CA SER A 50 18.80 15.95 -24.57
C SER A 50 17.87 14.72 -24.53
N ALA A 51 16.56 14.95 -24.60
CA ALA A 51 15.63 14.08 -25.33
C ALA A 51 14.20 14.61 -25.12
N ALA A 52 13.75 15.45 -26.04
CA ALA A 52 12.34 15.76 -26.21
C ALA A 52 11.67 14.52 -26.82
N GLY A 53 11.09 13.66 -25.97
CA GLY A 53 10.36 12.47 -26.41
C GLY A 53 9.58 11.85 -25.26
N GLN A 54 8.33 12.28 -25.10
CA GLN A 54 7.25 11.63 -24.34
C GLN A 54 7.66 10.84 -23.09
N SER A 55 8.03 11.53 -22.01
CA SER A 55 7.99 10.93 -20.67
C SER A 55 6.71 11.39 -19.98
N SER A 56 5.65 10.57 -20.04
CA SER A 56 4.61 10.62 -19.01
C SER A 56 5.30 10.62 -17.64
N PRO A 57 4.82 11.33 -16.62
CA PRO A 57 5.35 11.16 -15.28
C PRO A 57 5.21 9.67 -14.95
N SER A 58 6.32 8.95 -14.89
CA SER A 58 6.31 7.54 -14.52
C SER A 58 6.02 7.50 -13.03
N ASN A 59 4.73 7.57 -12.66
CA ASN A 59 4.23 7.39 -11.30
C ASN A 59 4.35 5.93 -10.85
N VAL A 60 5.29 5.20 -11.44
CA VAL A 60 5.47 3.77 -11.33
C VAL A 60 6.76 3.50 -10.57
N VAL A 61 6.64 2.72 -9.50
CA VAL A 61 7.73 2.26 -8.64
C VAL A 61 7.67 0.74 -8.57
N ASP A 62 8.82 0.08 -8.49
CA ASP A 62 8.86 -1.37 -8.35
C ASP A 62 8.41 -1.75 -6.94
N PHE A 63 7.58 -2.79 -6.81
CA PHE A 63 7.07 -3.25 -5.51
C PHE A 63 8.22 -3.63 -4.56
N ARG A 64 9.33 -4.12 -5.13
CA ARG A 64 10.58 -4.37 -4.40
C ARG A 64 11.04 -3.19 -3.56
N SER A 65 10.96 -1.95 -4.08
CA SER A 65 11.37 -0.75 -3.34
C SER A 65 10.60 -0.58 -2.02
N VAL A 66 9.36 -1.07 -1.96
CA VAL A 66 8.51 -0.98 -0.76
C VAL A 66 8.75 -2.15 0.19
N THR A 67 9.17 -3.31 -0.32
CA THR A 67 9.31 -4.55 0.46
C THR A 67 10.76 -4.92 0.80
N GLU A 68 11.73 -4.14 0.34
CA GLU A 68 13.15 -4.44 0.55
C GLU A 68 13.52 -4.49 2.04
N GLY A 69 14.28 -5.52 2.43
CA GLY A 69 14.73 -5.73 3.80
C GLY A 69 13.64 -6.16 4.78
N GLN A 70 12.41 -6.46 4.33
CA GLN A 70 11.33 -6.94 5.18
C GLN A 70 11.29 -8.47 5.27
N GLU A 71 10.82 -9.00 6.41
CA GLU A 71 10.57 -10.43 6.58
C GLU A 71 9.37 -10.90 5.74
N SER A 72 9.28 -12.21 5.47
CA SER A 72 8.25 -12.77 4.60
C SER A 72 6.82 -12.43 5.03
N TYR A 73 6.52 -12.42 6.33
CA TYR A 73 5.20 -12.04 6.83
C TYR A 73 4.91 -10.54 6.63
N GLU A 74 5.93 -9.68 6.70
CA GLU A 74 5.80 -8.25 6.42
C GLU A 74 5.59 -7.98 4.93
N VAL A 75 6.28 -8.72 4.05
CA VAL A 75 6.04 -8.66 2.60
C VAL A 75 4.59 -9.05 2.28
N CYS A 76 4.07 -10.10 2.91
CA CYS A 76 2.67 -10.50 2.78
C CYS A 76 1.70 -9.41 3.23
N ARG A 77 1.98 -8.74 4.37
CA ARG A 77 1.16 -7.64 4.90
C ARG A 77 1.17 -6.40 4.01
N LEU A 78 2.34 -6.04 3.47
CA LEU A 78 2.49 -4.97 2.48
C LEU A 78 1.73 -5.28 1.19
N PHE A 79 1.79 -6.53 0.73
CA PHE A 79 1.03 -6.98 -0.44
C PHE A 79 -0.49 -6.91 -0.20
N LEU A 80 -0.98 -7.42 0.93
CA LEU A 80 -2.40 -7.31 1.30
C LEU A 80 -2.89 -5.86 1.37
N SER A 81 -2.06 -4.97 1.94
CA SER A 81 -2.37 -3.55 2.03
C SER A 81 -2.36 -2.88 0.65
N SER A 82 -1.47 -3.32 -0.26
CA SER A 82 -1.47 -2.87 -1.65
C SER A 82 -2.75 -3.29 -2.39
N LEU A 83 -3.28 -4.49 -2.14
CA LEU A 83 -4.57 -4.93 -2.69
C LEU A 83 -5.73 -4.07 -2.16
N MET A 84 -5.70 -3.70 -0.88
CA MET A 84 -6.67 -2.76 -0.31
C MET A 84 -6.59 -1.40 -1.03
N LEU A 85 -5.38 -0.86 -1.23
CA LEU A 85 -5.17 0.38 -1.97
C LEU A 85 -5.62 0.29 -3.44
N CYS A 86 -5.49 -0.87 -4.08
CA CYS A 86 -6.06 -1.10 -5.42
C CYS A 86 -7.57 -0.99 -5.42
N ASN A 87 -8.22 -1.61 -4.43
CA ASN A 87 -9.67 -1.57 -4.32
C ASN A 87 -10.18 -0.15 -4.04
N SER A 88 -9.43 0.65 -3.29
CA SER A 88 -9.74 2.07 -3.04
C SER A 88 -9.37 3.00 -4.20
N GLY A 89 -8.74 2.50 -5.26
CA GLY A 89 -8.30 3.29 -6.41
C GLY A 89 -7.08 4.19 -6.13
N ASN A 90 -6.36 3.95 -5.03
CA ASN A 90 -5.16 4.70 -4.68
C ASN A 90 -3.94 4.28 -5.48
N VAL A 91 -3.81 2.98 -5.76
CA VAL A 91 -2.67 2.42 -6.51
C VAL A 91 -3.14 1.42 -7.56
N ALA A 92 -2.43 1.30 -8.67
CA ALA A 92 -2.61 0.20 -9.61
C ALA A 92 -1.40 -0.74 -9.54
N LEU A 93 -1.66 -2.05 -9.47
CA LEU A 93 -0.64 -3.07 -9.55
C LEU A 93 -0.56 -3.61 -10.97
N SER A 94 0.63 -3.57 -11.56
CA SER A 94 0.90 -4.16 -12.87
C SER A 94 2.05 -5.16 -12.78
N HIS A 95 2.00 -6.18 -13.61
CA HIS A 95 3.04 -7.20 -13.70
C HIS A 95 3.30 -7.50 -15.18
N GLU A 96 4.57 -7.53 -15.56
CA GLU A 96 4.96 -7.91 -16.92
C GLU A 96 4.85 -9.43 -17.07
N HIS A 97 3.85 -9.89 -17.84
CA HIS A 97 3.58 -11.30 -18.03
C HIS A 97 4.65 -11.97 -18.91
N ASN A 98 5.75 -12.42 -18.30
CA ASN A 98 6.84 -13.09 -19.01
C ASN A 98 6.64 -14.62 -19.10
N GLY A 99 5.39 -15.09 -19.22
CA GLY A 99 5.05 -16.51 -19.39
C GLY A 99 5.34 -17.42 -18.17
N ALA A 100 5.78 -16.87 -17.04
CA ALA A 100 5.92 -17.61 -15.78
C ALA A 100 4.56 -17.72 -15.07
N THR A 101 4.22 -18.92 -14.60
CA THR A 101 2.91 -19.24 -13.98
C THR A 101 2.70 -18.54 -12.62
N VAL A 102 3.75 -18.02 -11.99
CA VAL A 102 3.71 -17.37 -10.68
C VAL A 102 4.45 -16.03 -10.77
N ALA A 103 3.73 -14.93 -10.55
CA ALA A 103 4.32 -13.61 -10.44
C ALA A 103 5.17 -13.53 -9.17
N THR A 104 6.45 -13.19 -9.29
CA THR A 104 7.30 -12.90 -8.13
C THR A 104 7.13 -11.44 -7.70
N PRO A 105 7.33 -11.10 -6.42
CA PRO A 105 7.25 -9.71 -5.94
C PRO A 105 8.16 -8.73 -6.71
N GLU A 106 9.27 -9.26 -7.25
CA GLU A 106 10.26 -8.55 -8.07
C GLU A 106 9.73 -8.08 -9.43
N GLN A 107 8.66 -8.69 -9.91
CA GLN A 107 8.07 -8.39 -11.22
C GLN A 107 6.81 -7.52 -11.10
N LEU A 108 6.45 -7.13 -9.87
CA LEU A 108 5.29 -6.33 -9.56
C LEU A 108 5.67 -4.86 -9.52
N LYS A 109 4.86 -4.02 -10.16
CA LYS A 109 5.02 -2.57 -10.19
C LYS A 109 3.78 -1.92 -9.58
N ILE A 110 4.02 -0.88 -8.78
CA ILE A 110 2.99 -0.04 -8.16
C ILE A 110 2.94 1.28 -8.91
N GLU A 111 1.78 1.61 -9.45
CA GLU A 111 1.49 2.92 -10.02
C GLU A 111 0.64 3.73 -9.03
N LEU A 112 1.07 4.95 -8.69
CA LEU A 112 0.32 5.84 -7.83
C LEU A 112 -0.75 6.59 -8.63
N LEU A 113 -2.02 6.35 -8.30
CA LEU A 113 -3.18 7.02 -8.92
C LEU A 113 -3.65 8.19 -8.05
N GLN A 114 -3.74 7.98 -6.73
CA GLN A 114 -4.22 8.99 -5.79
C GLN A 114 -3.46 8.89 -4.46
N GLY A 115 -2.84 10.00 -4.05
CA GLY A 115 -2.02 10.07 -2.82
C GLY A 115 -2.81 10.20 -1.51
N GLN A 116 -4.10 10.55 -1.57
CA GLN A 116 -4.96 10.60 -0.37
C GLN A 116 -5.80 9.33 -0.29
N VAL A 117 -5.59 8.52 0.75
CA VAL A 117 -6.43 7.36 1.06
C VAL A 117 -7.77 7.86 1.57
N ASP A 118 -8.83 7.67 0.80
CA ASP A 118 -10.18 7.94 1.29
C ASP A 118 -10.64 6.76 2.17
N ARG A 119 -11.20 7.09 3.35
CA ARG A 119 -11.62 6.10 4.36
C ARG A 119 -13.09 6.35 4.71
N PRO A 120 -13.99 6.20 3.73
CA PRO A 120 -15.38 6.61 3.90
C PRO A 120 -16.09 5.83 5.01
N MET A 121 -15.67 4.58 5.27
CA MET A 121 -16.24 3.76 6.34
C MET A 121 -15.80 4.16 7.75
N GLU A 122 -14.65 4.81 7.92
CA GLU A 122 -14.22 5.32 9.23
C GLU A 122 -14.98 6.60 9.62
N THR A 123 -15.42 7.37 8.62
CA THR A 123 -16.22 8.60 8.80
C THR A 123 -17.71 8.33 8.59
N PHE A 124 -18.10 7.06 8.40
CA PHE A 124 -19.50 6.72 8.17
C PHE A 124 -20.29 6.90 9.46
N LEU A 125 -21.18 7.88 9.44
CA LEU A 125 -22.23 8.03 10.43
C LEU A 125 -23.51 7.45 9.86
N ALA A 126 -24.18 6.62 10.65
CA ALA A 126 -25.50 6.14 10.28
C ALA A 126 -26.43 7.36 10.06
N PRO A 127 -27.35 7.31 9.07
CA PRO A 127 -28.22 8.44 8.75
C PRO A 127 -28.98 9.01 9.95
N SER A 128 -29.30 8.15 10.94
CA SER A 128 -29.94 8.54 12.19
C SER A 128 -29.07 9.43 13.08
N ILE A 129 -27.75 9.18 13.13
CA ILE A 129 -26.80 9.95 13.95
C ILE A 129 -26.55 11.32 13.30
N THR A 130 -26.40 11.34 11.97
CA THR A 130 -26.25 12.59 11.21
C THR A 130 -27.49 13.48 11.37
N ALA A 131 -28.69 12.90 11.27
CA ALA A 131 -29.95 13.64 11.44
C ALA A 131 -30.12 14.21 12.87
N GLU A 132 -29.64 13.51 13.89
CA GLU A 132 -29.68 13.96 15.29
C GLU A 132 -28.69 15.11 15.54
N GLN A 133 -27.50 15.08 14.93
CA GLN A 133 -26.51 16.16 14.99
C GLN A 133 -26.97 17.42 14.23
N GLU A 134 -27.55 17.27 13.04
CA GLU A 134 -28.13 18.40 12.29
C GLU A 134 -29.28 19.06 13.05
N ASN A 135 -30.16 18.27 13.67
CA ASN A 135 -31.27 18.79 14.46
C ASN A 135 -30.77 19.46 15.76
N ALA A 136 -29.71 18.95 16.39
CA ALA A 136 -29.07 19.58 17.55
C ALA A 136 -28.40 20.92 17.22
N MET A 137 -27.86 21.10 16.01
CA MET A 137 -27.30 22.39 15.55
C MET A 137 -28.37 23.42 15.18
N LEU A 138 -29.56 22.99 14.75
CA LEU A 138 -30.67 23.89 14.37
C LEU A 138 -31.45 24.45 15.57
N VAL A 139 -31.18 23.97 16.79
CA VAL A 139 -31.90 24.34 18.02
C VAL A 139 -31.06 25.29 18.92
N GLN A 140 -29.90 25.77 18.45
CA GLN A 140 -29.12 26.86 19.06
C GLN A 140 -29.30 28.19 18.32
#